data_AF-A0A091Q7R8-F1
#
_entry.id   AF-A0A091Q7R8-F1
#
_cell.length_a   1.000
_cell.length_b   1.000
_cell.length_c   1.000
_cell.angle_alpha   90.00
_cell.angle_beta   90.00
_cell.angle_gamma   90.00
#
_symmetry.space_group_name_H-M   'P 1'
#
loop_
_entity.id
_entity.type
_entity.pdbx_description
1 polymer ?
#
loop_
_entity_poly.entity_id
_entity_poly.type
_entity_poly.pdbx_seq_one_letter_code
_entity_poly.pdbx_strand_id
1 'polypeptide(L)'
;MRRLNRKKTLNLMKELDAFPKVPESYVETSASGGTVSLIAFTTIAFLTIMEFTVYRDTWMKYEYEVDKDFTSKLRINIDITVAMRCQYVGADVLDLAETMVASADGLIYEPVVFDLSPQQKEWQRMLQLIQSRLQEEHSLQDVIFKSAFKSASTALPPREDNSLQSPDACRIHGHLYVNKVAGNFHITVGKAIPHPRGHAHLAALVSHESYNFSHRIDHLSFGELIPGIINPLDGTEKIASDHNQMFQYFITVVPTKLHTYKISAETHQFSVTERERVINHAAGSHGVSGIFMKYDISSLMVTVTEEHMPFWQFLVRLCGIIGGIFSTTGILHGFGRFVAEVIFCRFRLGSYRSTSVPLADGHTSNHLPPITDNSTH
;
A
#
# COMPACT_ATOMS: atom_id res chain seq x y z
N MET A 1 -21.96 49.71 -14.00
CA MET A 1 -20.74 49.42 -14.80
C MET A 1 -20.52 47.94 -15.19
N ARG A 2 -21.20 46.93 -14.61
CA ARG A 2 -20.98 45.49 -14.94
C ARG A 2 -21.46 45.00 -16.33
N ARG A 3 -22.41 45.67 -16.98
CA ARG A 3 -22.98 45.23 -18.29
C ARG A 3 -22.09 45.54 -19.50
N LEU A 4 -21.25 46.57 -19.44
CA LEU A 4 -20.39 47.00 -20.54
C LEU A 4 -19.21 46.03 -20.76
N ASN A 5 -18.63 45.49 -19.69
CA ASN A 5 -17.54 44.51 -19.80
C ASN A 5 -17.99 43.20 -20.46
N ARG A 6 -19.23 42.76 -20.27
CA ARG A 6 -19.75 41.52 -20.87
C ARG A 6 -19.90 41.60 -22.39
N LYS A 7 -20.28 42.77 -22.92
CA LYS A 7 -20.35 42.98 -24.38
C LYS A 7 -18.96 43.05 -25.01
N LYS A 8 -18.00 43.65 -24.30
CA LYS A 8 -16.61 43.74 -24.74
C LYS A 8 -15.94 42.37 -24.78
N THR A 9 -16.15 41.52 -23.76
CA THR A 9 -15.66 40.14 -23.76
C THR A 9 -16.36 39.25 -24.79
N LEU A 10 -17.67 39.43 -25.02
CA LEU A 10 -18.39 38.71 -26.08
C LEU A 10 -17.87 39.05 -27.48
N ASN A 11 -17.54 40.32 -27.74
CA ASN A 11 -16.95 40.71 -29.02
C ASN A 11 -15.52 40.17 -29.18
N LEU A 12 -14.73 40.14 -28.11
CA LEU A 12 -13.36 39.59 -28.12
C LEU A 12 -13.39 38.06 -28.34
N MET A 13 -14.35 37.35 -27.73
CA MET A 13 -14.58 35.92 -28.01
C MET A 13 -15.09 35.67 -29.43
N LYS A 14 -15.80 36.63 -30.03
CA LYS A 14 -16.32 36.54 -31.41
C LYS A 14 -15.22 36.81 -32.46
N GLU A 15 -14.19 37.59 -32.11
CA GLU A 15 -12.99 37.81 -32.93
C GLU A 15 -12.00 36.63 -32.86
N LEU A 16 -12.03 35.83 -31.79
CA LEU A 16 -11.23 34.61 -31.65
C LEU A 16 -11.87 33.38 -32.35
N ASP A 17 -13.05 33.55 -32.94
CA ASP A 17 -13.81 32.50 -33.62
C ASP A 17 -13.28 32.36 -35.07
N ALA A 18 -12.27 31.51 -35.26
CA ALA A 18 -11.56 31.33 -36.53
C ALA A 18 -12.32 30.49 -37.58
N PHE A 19 -13.57 30.10 -37.31
CA PHE A 19 -14.34 29.21 -38.19
C PHE A 19 -15.53 29.93 -38.85
N PRO A 20 -15.71 29.78 -40.18
CA PRO A 20 -16.87 30.34 -40.87
C PRO A 20 -18.16 29.70 -40.35
N LYS A 21 -19.11 30.53 -39.91
CA LYS A 21 -20.40 30.04 -39.39
C LYS A 21 -21.26 29.56 -40.54
N VAL A 22 -21.77 28.34 -40.41
CA VAL A 22 -22.74 27.78 -41.34
C VAL A 22 -24.04 28.60 -41.30
N PRO A 23 -24.68 28.87 -42.46
CA PRO A 23 -25.96 29.58 -42.50
C PRO A 23 -27.02 28.83 -41.67
N GLU A 24 -27.86 29.57 -40.95
CA GLU A 24 -28.90 29.01 -40.06
C GLU A 24 -29.89 28.08 -40.78
N SER A 25 -30.00 28.17 -42.12
CA SER A 25 -30.80 27.27 -42.95
C SER A 25 -30.27 25.84 -43.02
N TYR A 26 -29.01 25.59 -42.65
CA TYR A 26 -28.39 24.26 -42.63
C TYR A 26 -28.27 23.68 -41.21
N VAL A 27 -28.87 24.33 -40.21
CA VAL A 27 -28.75 23.97 -38.79
C VAL A 27 -30.12 23.53 -38.27
N GLU A 28 -30.40 22.23 -38.26
CA GLU A 28 -31.56 21.70 -37.56
C GLU A 28 -31.28 21.55 -36.06
N THR A 29 -31.93 22.38 -35.25
CA THR A 29 -31.85 22.28 -33.79
C THR A 29 -32.93 21.33 -33.28
N SER A 30 -32.54 20.13 -32.84
CA SER A 30 -33.47 19.20 -32.16
C SER A 30 -33.32 19.30 -30.64
N ALA A 31 -34.45 19.42 -29.93
CA ALA A 31 -34.47 19.48 -28.47
C ALA A 31 -33.89 18.20 -27.84
N SER A 32 -34.08 17.04 -28.47
CA SER A 32 -33.52 15.75 -28.04
C SER A 32 -32.00 15.67 -28.22
N GLY A 33 -31.45 16.22 -29.31
CA GLY A 33 -30.00 16.25 -29.54
C GLY A 33 -29.26 17.14 -28.53
N GLY A 34 -29.88 18.24 -28.11
CA GLY A 34 -29.33 19.13 -27.09
C GLY A 34 -29.16 18.46 -25.72
N THR A 35 -30.15 17.69 -25.26
CA THR A 35 -30.08 16.95 -23.99
C THR A 35 -29.02 15.86 -24.02
N VAL A 36 -28.92 15.10 -25.11
CA VAL A 36 -27.89 14.05 -25.27
C VAL A 36 -26.49 14.64 -25.26
N SER A 37 -26.30 15.78 -25.93
CA SER A 37 -25.02 16.49 -25.95
C SER A 37 -24.65 16.97 -24.55
N LEU A 38 -25.60 17.49 -23.76
CA LEU A 38 -25.36 17.91 -22.39
C LEU A 38 -24.89 16.75 -21.49
N ILE A 39 -25.56 15.59 -21.59
CA ILE A 39 -25.18 14.38 -20.84
C ILE A 39 -23.79 13.88 -21.27
N ALA A 40 -23.48 13.93 -22.57
CA ALA A 40 -22.16 13.53 -23.06
C ALA A 40 -21.07 14.45 -22.50
N PHE A 41 -21.24 15.77 -22.55
CA PHE A 41 -20.27 16.72 -22.00
C PHE A 41 -20.08 16.60 -20.49
N THR A 42 -21.15 16.39 -19.71
CA THR A 42 -21.03 16.18 -18.26
C THR A 42 -20.28 14.88 -17.96
N THR A 43 -20.54 13.82 -18.72
CA THR A 43 -19.85 12.53 -18.58
C THR A 43 -18.36 12.64 -18.94
N ILE A 44 -18.03 13.33 -20.04
CA ILE A 44 -16.63 13.62 -20.42
C ILE A 44 -15.91 14.38 -19.30
N ALA A 45 -16.54 15.43 -18.76
CA ALA A 45 -15.95 16.22 -17.69
C ALA A 45 -15.70 15.38 -16.43
N PHE A 46 -16.67 14.55 -16.03
CA PHE A 46 -16.53 13.65 -14.88
C PHE A 46 -15.39 12.64 -15.08
N LEU A 47 -15.35 11.93 -16.20
CA LEU A 47 -14.28 10.97 -16.48
C LEU A 47 -12.92 11.63 -16.60
N THR A 48 -12.84 12.83 -17.17
CA THR A 48 -11.58 13.58 -17.26
C THR A 48 -11.06 13.99 -15.88
N ILE A 49 -11.94 14.41 -14.97
CA ILE A 49 -11.56 14.70 -13.58
C ILE A 49 -11.05 13.44 -12.89
N MET A 50 -11.76 12.30 -13.03
CA MET A 50 -11.33 11.03 -12.45
C MET A 50 -9.99 10.57 -13.02
N GLU A 51 -9.80 10.65 -14.33
CA GLU A 51 -8.54 10.31 -14.98
C GLU A 51 -7.39 11.22 -14.50
N PHE A 52 -7.66 12.51 -14.30
CA PHE A 52 -6.69 13.43 -13.72
C PHE A 52 -6.37 13.12 -12.26
N THR A 53 -7.34 12.66 -11.47
CA THR A 53 -7.05 12.20 -10.10
C THR A 53 -6.18 10.95 -10.09
N VAL A 54 -6.42 9.99 -11.00
CA VAL A 54 -5.60 8.79 -11.17
C VAL A 54 -4.19 9.14 -11.63
N TYR A 55 -4.05 10.07 -12.58
CA TYR A 55 -2.75 10.55 -13.05
C TYR A 55 -1.91 11.19 -11.93
N ARG A 56 -2.57 11.89 -10.99
CA ARG A 56 -1.91 12.49 -9.84
C ARG A 56 -1.57 11.49 -8.74
N ASP A 57 -2.19 10.33 -8.74
CA ASP A 57 -1.92 9.27 -7.78
C ASP A 57 -0.70 8.45 -8.22
N THR A 58 0.13 8.07 -7.25
CA THR A 58 1.23 7.12 -7.41
C THR A 58 0.81 5.74 -6.92
N TRP A 59 1.41 4.71 -7.52
CA TRP A 59 1.30 3.32 -7.10
C TRP A 59 2.67 2.75 -6.75
N MET A 60 2.68 1.75 -5.87
CA MET A 60 3.88 1.00 -5.52
C MET A 60 3.99 -0.19 -6.48
N LYS A 61 5.18 -0.41 -7.03
CA LYS A 61 5.49 -1.54 -7.88
C LYS A 61 6.49 -2.44 -7.16
N TYR A 62 6.16 -3.72 -7.12
CA TYR A 62 6.95 -4.76 -6.45
C TYR A 62 7.64 -5.61 -7.51
N GLU A 63 8.96 -5.57 -7.53
CA GLU A 63 9.79 -6.40 -8.40
C GLU A 63 10.59 -7.39 -7.56
N TYR A 64 10.59 -8.66 -7.96
CA TYR A 64 11.29 -9.73 -7.25
C TYR A 64 12.60 -10.05 -7.96
N GLU A 65 13.69 -9.96 -7.22
CA GLU A 65 15.04 -10.21 -7.72
C GLU A 65 15.78 -11.18 -6.81
N VAL A 66 16.91 -11.70 -7.27
CA VAL A 66 17.82 -12.49 -6.41
C VAL A 66 18.75 -11.54 -5.68
N ASP A 67 18.86 -11.71 -4.38
CA ASP A 67 19.82 -10.95 -3.58
C ASP A 67 21.25 -11.35 -3.95
N LYS A 68 22.07 -10.35 -4.31
CA LYS A 68 23.48 -10.54 -4.70
C LYS A 68 24.45 -10.08 -3.63
N ASP A 69 23.96 -9.42 -2.58
CA ASP A 69 24.81 -8.88 -1.54
C ASP A 69 24.81 -9.79 -0.30
N PHE A 70 25.91 -10.55 -0.18
CA PHE A 70 26.17 -11.42 0.97
C PHE A 70 27.16 -10.80 1.97
N THR A 71 27.68 -9.61 1.66
CA THR A 71 28.79 -8.99 2.42
C THR A 71 28.32 -7.96 3.44
N SER A 72 27.15 -7.37 3.22
CA SER A 72 26.57 -6.42 4.17
C SER A 72 26.27 -7.07 5.52
N LYS A 73 26.28 -6.23 6.55
CA LYS A 73 25.82 -6.61 7.89
C LYS A 73 24.32 -6.38 7.97
N LEU A 74 23.63 -7.30 8.62
CA LEU A 74 22.22 -7.17 8.93
C LEU A 74 22.09 -6.43 10.27
N ARG A 75 21.38 -5.30 10.27
CA ARG A 75 20.99 -4.61 11.49
C ARG A 75 19.71 -5.24 12.05
N ILE A 76 19.67 -5.59 13.32
CA ILE A 76 18.47 -6.05 14.01
C ILE A 76 18.13 -5.01 15.07
N ASN A 77 16.92 -4.45 15.01
CA ASN A 77 16.41 -3.52 16.02
C ASN A 77 15.45 -4.28 16.92
N ILE A 78 15.67 -4.18 18.23
CA ILE A 78 14.98 -5.00 19.22
C ILE A 78 14.47 -4.07 20.32
N ASP A 79 13.23 -4.27 20.74
CA ASP A 79 12.63 -3.74 21.96
C ASP A 79 11.71 -4.83 22.54
N ILE A 80 12.20 -5.56 23.54
CA ILE A 80 11.50 -6.70 24.13
C ILE A 80 11.51 -6.53 25.65
N THR A 81 10.34 -6.67 26.28
CA THR A 81 10.20 -6.71 27.73
C THR A 81 9.99 -8.14 28.21
N VAL A 82 10.82 -8.63 29.12
CA VAL A 82 10.72 -9.97 29.73
C VAL A 82 10.35 -9.84 31.21
N ALA A 83 9.44 -10.67 31.72
CA ALA A 83 8.93 -10.68 33.09
C ALA A 83 9.93 -11.24 34.12
N MET A 84 11.20 -10.83 34.02
CA MET A 84 12.28 -11.19 34.92
C MET A 84 13.17 -9.97 35.16
N ARG A 85 13.81 -9.90 36.33
CA ARG A 85 14.76 -8.82 36.63
C ARG A 85 15.98 -8.86 35.71
N CYS A 86 16.48 -7.69 35.31
CA CYS A 86 17.61 -7.57 34.39
C CYS A 86 18.90 -8.27 34.83
N GLN A 87 19.10 -8.48 36.13
CA GLN A 87 20.27 -9.20 36.65
C GLN A 87 20.27 -10.71 36.32
N TYR A 88 19.10 -11.28 36.02
CA TYR A 88 18.92 -12.71 35.78
C TYR A 88 18.72 -13.05 34.30
N VAL A 89 18.71 -12.07 33.40
CA VAL A 89 18.43 -12.28 31.98
C VAL A 89 19.64 -11.87 31.16
N GLY A 90 19.98 -12.66 30.15
CA GLY A 90 21.00 -12.33 29.17
C GLY A 90 20.49 -12.60 27.76
N ALA A 91 20.69 -11.63 26.87
CA ALA A 91 20.41 -11.76 25.45
C ALA A 91 21.73 -11.94 24.68
N ASP A 92 21.73 -12.87 23.73
CA ASP A 92 22.89 -13.15 22.88
C ASP A 92 22.47 -13.56 21.46
N VAL A 93 23.38 -13.41 20.50
CA VAL A 93 23.20 -13.82 19.10
C VAL A 93 24.29 -14.83 18.76
N LEU A 94 23.88 -15.99 18.28
CA LEU A 94 24.78 -16.96 17.66
C LEU A 94 24.47 -17.05 16.15
N ASP A 95 25.45 -16.76 15.31
CA ASP A 95 25.32 -16.97 13.86
C ASP A 95 25.74 -18.39 13.45
N LEU A 96 25.40 -18.81 12.23
CA LEU A 96 25.83 -20.10 11.67
C LEU A 96 27.36 -20.28 11.63
N ALA A 97 28.13 -19.19 11.67
CA ALA A 97 29.58 -19.23 11.74
C ALA A 97 30.10 -19.55 13.15
N GLU A 98 29.20 -19.75 14.13
CA GLU A 98 29.47 -19.95 15.55
C GLU A 98 30.35 -18.83 16.15
N THR A 99 30.40 -17.68 15.49
CA THR A 99 31.13 -16.51 15.97
C THR A 99 30.20 -15.70 16.85
N MET A 100 30.54 -15.58 18.13
CA MET A 100 29.84 -14.65 19.02
C MET A 100 30.05 -13.23 18.50
N VAL A 101 28.98 -12.63 17.98
CA VAL A 101 28.92 -11.19 17.82
C VAL A 101 28.58 -10.65 19.21
N ALA A 102 29.55 -10.03 19.87
CA ALA A 102 29.37 -9.54 21.24
C ALA A 102 28.10 -8.67 21.32
N SER A 103 27.03 -9.23 21.89
CA SER A 103 25.73 -8.56 22.09
C SER A 103 25.80 -7.42 23.11
N ALA A 104 26.91 -7.33 23.84
CA ALA A 104 27.10 -6.45 24.99
C ALA A 104 27.21 -4.95 24.65
N ASP A 105 27.63 -4.58 23.43
CA ASP A 105 27.87 -3.17 23.09
C ASP A 105 26.64 -2.46 22.48
N GLY A 106 25.60 -3.19 22.07
CA GLY A 106 24.43 -2.64 21.36
C GLY A 106 23.09 -2.72 22.09
N LEU A 107 22.98 -3.51 23.16
CA LEU A 107 21.73 -3.76 23.89
C LEU A 107 21.75 -3.13 25.29
N ILE A 108 20.69 -2.37 25.59
CA ILE A 108 20.48 -1.69 26.86
C ILE A 108 19.43 -2.47 27.67
N TYR A 109 19.74 -2.72 28.94
CA TYR A 109 18.88 -3.42 29.89
C TYR A 109 18.30 -2.41 30.87
N GLU A 110 16.99 -2.16 30.78
CA GLU A 110 16.28 -1.19 31.61
C GLU A 110 15.30 -1.92 32.55
N PRO A 111 15.39 -1.72 33.87
CA PRO A 111 14.45 -2.33 34.81
C PRO A 111 13.08 -1.64 34.71
N VAL A 112 12.04 -2.40 34.39
CA VAL A 112 10.68 -1.87 34.17
C VAL A 112 9.63 -2.73 34.90
N VAL A 113 8.40 -2.22 34.96
CA VAL A 113 7.23 -3.02 35.36
C VAL A 113 6.66 -3.73 34.12
N PHE A 114 6.34 -5.03 34.26
CA PHE A 114 5.84 -5.83 33.15
C PHE A 114 4.50 -5.31 32.62
N ASP A 115 3.58 -5.00 33.54
CA ASP A 115 2.25 -4.48 33.24
C ASP A 115 2.30 -3.12 32.52
N LEU A 116 1.43 -2.97 31.54
CA LEU A 116 1.29 -1.75 30.74
C LEU A 116 0.34 -0.74 31.38
N SER A 117 0.59 0.54 31.14
CA SER A 117 -0.36 1.59 31.50
C SER A 117 -1.67 1.45 30.70
N PRO A 118 -2.80 2.02 31.19
CA PRO A 118 -4.07 1.94 30.47
C PRO A 118 -4.00 2.46 29.02
N GLN A 119 -3.27 3.56 28.79
CA GLN A 119 -3.06 4.13 27.46
C GLN A 119 -2.23 3.19 26.56
N GLN A 120 -1.18 2.60 27.11
CA GLN A 120 -0.35 1.65 26.38
C GLN A 120 -1.11 0.36 26.02
N LYS A 121 -1.99 -0.09 26.92
CA LYS A 121 -2.84 -1.25 26.67
C LYS A 121 -3.86 -1.00 25.56
N GLU A 122 -4.41 0.22 25.48
CA GLU A 122 -5.28 0.62 24.39
C GLU A 122 -4.52 0.68 23.06
N TRP A 123 -3.31 1.25 23.06
CA TRP A 123 -2.42 1.24 21.91
C TRP A 123 -2.09 -0.18 21.42
N GLN A 124 -1.69 -1.07 22.33
CA GLN A 124 -1.37 -2.46 22.00
C GLN A 124 -2.57 -3.20 21.40
N ARG A 125 -3.77 -3.02 21.96
CA ARG A 125 -5.01 -3.60 21.39
C ARG A 125 -5.30 -3.09 19.98
N MET A 126 -5.09 -1.80 19.75
CA MET A 126 -5.24 -1.21 18.42
C MET A 126 -4.25 -1.83 17.43
N LEU A 127 -2.99 -2.00 17.83
CA LEU A 127 -1.95 -2.61 16.99
C LEU A 127 -2.30 -4.08 16.64
N GLN A 128 -2.73 -4.85 17.64
CA GLN A 128 -3.17 -6.25 17.44
C GLN A 128 -4.37 -6.35 16.49
N LEU A 129 -5.33 -5.41 16.59
CA LEU A 129 -6.46 -5.34 15.68
C LEU A 129 -5.99 -5.08 14.24
N ILE A 130 -5.11 -4.09 14.03
CA ILE A 130 -4.56 -3.81 12.70
C ILE A 130 -3.86 -5.03 12.13
N GLN A 131 -3.04 -5.70 12.95
CA GLN A 131 -2.31 -6.89 12.53
C GLN A 131 -3.24 -8.04 12.12
N SER A 132 -4.30 -8.30 12.88
CA SER A 132 -5.29 -9.34 12.52
C SER A 132 -5.93 -9.09 11.15
N ARG A 133 -6.21 -7.82 10.84
CA ARG A 133 -6.82 -7.42 9.56
C ARG A 133 -5.82 -7.47 8.40
N LEU A 134 -4.56 -7.10 8.65
CA LEU A 134 -3.47 -7.23 7.68
C LEU A 134 -3.24 -8.70 7.27
N GLN A 135 -3.43 -9.63 8.19
CA GLN A 135 -3.24 -11.05 7.93
C GLN A 135 -4.39 -11.66 7.13
N GLU A 136 -5.62 -11.15 7.28
CA GLU A 136 -6.78 -11.58 6.47
C GLU A 136 -6.76 -11.00 5.05
N GLU A 137 -6.30 -9.75 4.91
CA GLU A 137 -6.42 -8.99 3.67
C GLU A 137 -5.03 -8.53 3.18
N HIS A 138 -4.33 -9.42 2.48
CA HIS A 138 -3.00 -9.13 1.92
C HIS A 138 -2.97 -7.90 0.97
N SER A 139 -4.09 -7.56 0.33
CA SER A 139 -4.21 -6.37 -0.53
C SER A 139 -4.22 -5.04 0.24
N LEU A 140 -4.39 -5.06 1.57
CA LEU A 140 -4.37 -3.84 2.38
C LEU A 140 -2.95 -3.34 2.67
N GLN A 141 -1.92 -4.13 2.40
CA GLN A 141 -0.53 -3.70 2.63
C GLN A 141 -0.21 -2.42 1.84
N ASP A 142 -0.65 -2.30 0.59
CA ASP A 142 -0.44 -1.10 -0.23
C ASP A 142 -1.14 0.14 0.32
N VAL A 143 -2.37 -0.02 0.81
CA VAL A 143 -3.18 1.05 1.39
C VAL A 143 -2.60 1.47 2.73
N ILE A 144 -2.18 0.51 3.55
CA ILE A 144 -1.59 0.76 4.86
C ILE A 144 -0.22 1.40 4.70
N PHE A 145 0.63 0.95 3.79
CA PHE A 145 1.92 1.58 3.48
C PHE A 145 1.70 3.05 3.07
N LYS A 146 0.80 3.33 2.11
CA LYS A 146 0.48 4.70 1.67
C LYS A 146 -0.15 5.57 2.77
N SER A 147 -0.93 4.97 3.68
CA SER A 147 -1.55 5.67 4.82
C SER A 147 -0.60 5.89 5.99
N ALA A 148 0.33 4.96 6.24
CA ALA A 148 1.29 5.01 7.33
C ALA A 148 2.41 6.02 7.06
N PHE A 149 2.72 6.29 5.78
CA PHE A 149 3.53 7.45 5.38
C PHE A 149 2.79 8.81 5.50
N LYS A 150 1.44 8.81 5.63
CA LYS A 150 0.62 10.03 5.74
C LYS A 150 0.16 10.34 7.17
N SER A 151 -0.01 9.32 8.02
CA SER A 151 -0.57 9.48 9.37
C SER A 151 0.51 9.40 10.44
N ALA A 152 0.36 10.26 11.45
CA ALA A 152 1.28 10.43 12.56
C ALA A 152 1.57 9.10 13.30
N SER A 153 2.86 8.79 13.41
CA SER A 153 3.51 7.96 14.43
C SER A 153 2.82 6.64 14.79
N THR A 154 3.26 5.54 14.17
CA THR A 154 3.18 4.18 14.76
C THR A 154 4.09 4.01 15.99
N ALA A 155 4.76 5.08 16.45
CA ALA A 155 5.63 4.97 17.62
C ALA A 155 4.80 4.74 18.88
N LEU A 156 5.27 3.79 19.68
CA LEU A 156 4.75 3.50 21.01
C LEU A 156 4.65 4.81 21.81
N PRO A 157 3.51 5.09 22.47
CA PRO A 157 3.41 6.24 23.36
C PRO A 157 4.48 6.15 24.45
N PRO A 158 5.09 7.28 24.85
CA PRO A 158 6.12 7.29 25.88
C PRO A 158 5.57 6.66 27.17
N ARG A 159 6.41 5.85 27.82
CA ARG A 159 6.00 5.10 29.01
C ARG A 159 5.82 6.06 30.18
N GLU A 160 4.65 6.03 30.79
CA GLU A 160 4.40 6.70 32.07
C GLU A 160 4.84 5.75 33.18
N ASP A 161 6.07 5.93 33.68
CA ASP A 161 6.57 5.13 34.79
C ASP A 161 5.88 5.53 36.09
N ASN A 162 4.94 4.70 36.55
CA ASN A 162 4.39 4.80 37.89
C ASN A 162 5.43 4.30 38.90
N SER A 163 6.19 5.23 39.49
CA SER A 163 7.31 5.01 40.43
C SER A 163 6.98 4.31 41.77
N LEU A 164 5.77 3.76 41.91
CA LEU A 164 5.28 3.14 43.15
C LEU A 164 5.53 1.64 43.24
N GLN A 165 5.78 0.96 42.11
CA GLN A 165 6.02 -0.50 42.09
C GLN A 165 7.50 -0.81 41.85
N SER A 166 8.00 -1.86 42.50
CA SER A 166 9.34 -2.38 42.25
C SER A 166 9.39 -3.04 40.86
N PRO A 167 10.43 -2.79 40.04
CA PRO A 167 10.54 -3.38 38.72
C PRO A 167 10.65 -4.90 38.82
N ASP A 168 9.72 -5.59 38.15
CA ASP A 168 9.61 -7.05 38.07
C ASP A 168 10.02 -7.60 36.69
N ALA A 169 10.23 -6.71 35.72
CA ALA A 169 10.62 -7.03 34.35
C ALA A 169 11.92 -6.33 33.92
N CYS A 170 12.43 -6.77 32.78
CA CYS A 170 13.57 -6.20 32.11
C CYS A 170 13.23 -5.89 30.67
N ARG A 171 13.40 -4.63 30.28
CA ARG A 171 13.30 -4.18 28.90
C ARG A 171 14.68 -4.23 28.27
N ILE A 172 14.80 -5.02 27.21
CA ILE A 172 16.00 -5.20 26.41
C ILE A 172 15.74 -4.49 25.10
N HIS A 173 16.38 -3.32 24.92
CA HIS A 173 16.18 -2.52 23.72
C HIS A 173 17.51 -2.04 23.14
N GLY A 174 17.55 -1.83 21.83
CA GLY A 174 18.73 -1.38 21.13
C GLY A 174 18.81 -1.92 19.71
N HIS A 175 20.01 -1.92 19.16
CA HIS A 175 20.27 -2.46 17.84
C HIS A 175 21.60 -3.19 17.81
N LEU A 176 21.67 -4.23 16.99
CA LEU A 176 22.85 -5.07 16.84
C LEU A 176 23.14 -5.31 15.37
N TYR A 177 24.43 -5.37 15.02
CA TYR A 177 24.89 -5.61 13.66
C TYR A 177 25.44 -7.03 13.58
N VAL A 178 24.77 -7.89 12.83
CA VAL A 178 25.14 -9.29 12.65
C VAL A 178 25.55 -9.56 11.22
N ASN A 179 26.21 -10.70 11.01
CA ASN A 179 26.42 -11.20 9.66
C ASN A 179 25.06 -11.48 9.00
N LYS A 180 24.95 -11.18 7.70
CA LYS A 180 23.77 -11.48 6.88
C LYS A 180 23.75 -12.98 6.54
N VAL A 181 23.59 -13.80 7.56
CA VAL A 181 23.47 -15.27 7.52
C VAL A 181 22.39 -15.70 8.51
N ALA A 182 21.93 -16.94 8.43
CA ALA A 182 21.00 -17.46 9.42
C ALA A 182 21.65 -17.45 10.82
N GLY A 183 20.84 -17.19 11.84
CA GLY A 183 21.29 -17.07 13.22
C GLY A 183 20.18 -17.26 14.23
N ASN A 184 20.57 -17.19 15.50
CA ASN A 184 19.71 -17.43 16.64
C ASN A 184 19.96 -16.36 17.70
N PHE A 185 19.11 -15.33 17.69
CA PHE A 185 19.02 -14.40 18.81
C PHE A 185 18.20 -15.04 19.90
N HIS A 186 18.70 -15.08 21.13
CA HIS A 186 18.00 -15.75 22.21
C HIS A 186 18.23 -15.07 23.54
N ILE A 187 17.21 -15.16 24.38
CA ILE A 187 17.15 -14.60 25.72
C ILE A 187 16.96 -15.76 26.68
N THR A 188 17.94 -15.96 27.56
CA THR A 188 17.90 -17.04 28.56
C THR A 188 18.35 -16.53 29.93
N VAL A 189 18.33 -17.41 30.93
CA VAL A 189 18.69 -17.07 32.31
C VAL A 189 20.20 -16.92 32.44
N GLY A 190 20.64 -15.77 32.92
CA GLY A 190 22.03 -15.43 33.18
C GLY A 190 22.71 -14.78 31.98
N LYS A 191 23.75 -13.99 32.28
CA LYS A 191 24.58 -13.39 31.23
C LYS A 191 25.34 -14.48 30.48
N ALA A 192 25.47 -14.32 29.16
CA ALA A 192 26.27 -15.22 28.34
C ALA A 192 27.75 -15.11 28.75
N ILE A 193 28.39 -16.25 29.02
CA ILE A 193 29.85 -16.36 29.13
C ILE A 193 30.37 -17.04 27.87
N PRO A 194 31.39 -16.45 27.20
CA PRO A 194 32.02 -17.07 26.05
C PRO A 194 32.69 -18.40 26.41
N HIS A 195 32.43 -19.47 25.64
CA HIS A 195 33.01 -20.80 25.83
C HIS A 195 33.66 -21.29 24.51
N PRO A 196 34.70 -22.14 24.52
CA PRO A 196 35.38 -22.57 23.28
C PRO A 196 34.53 -23.40 22.30
N ARG A 197 33.31 -23.81 22.68
CA ARG A 197 32.34 -24.57 21.88
C ARG A 197 30.98 -23.86 21.76
N GLY A 198 30.97 -22.52 21.86
CA GLY A 198 29.76 -21.69 21.85
C GLY A 198 29.72 -20.75 23.06
N HIS A 199 28.61 -20.75 23.78
CA HIS A 199 28.46 -19.95 25.00
C HIS A 199 27.64 -20.68 26.04
N ALA A 200 27.90 -20.38 27.31
CA ALA A 200 27.17 -20.92 28.43
C ALA A 200 26.55 -19.76 29.21
N HIS A 201 25.28 -19.90 29.58
CA HIS A 201 24.66 -18.95 30.50
C HIS A 201 24.82 -19.44 31.94
N LEU A 202 25.12 -18.54 32.88
CA LEU A 202 25.15 -18.91 34.30
C LEU A 202 23.73 -19.07 34.85
N ALA A 203 23.07 -20.16 34.50
CA ALA A 203 21.83 -20.57 35.14
C ALA A 203 22.05 -21.05 36.59
N ALA A 204 23.29 -21.46 36.94
CA ALA A 204 23.62 -22.11 38.21
C ALA A 204 23.50 -21.23 39.46
N LEU A 205 23.40 -19.90 39.32
CA LEU A 205 23.28 -18.96 40.44
C LEU A 205 21.83 -18.52 40.70
N VAL A 206 20.88 -18.98 39.89
CA VAL A 206 19.49 -18.50 39.89
C VAL A 206 18.56 -19.69 40.07
N SER A 207 17.74 -19.68 41.13
CA SER A 207 16.78 -20.76 41.41
C SER A 207 15.75 -20.89 40.30
N HIS A 208 15.46 -22.12 39.87
CA HIS A 208 14.47 -22.42 38.83
C HIS A 208 13.07 -21.84 39.11
N GLU A 209 12.71 -21.61 40.38
CA GLU A 209 11.43 -20.99 40.78
C GLU A 209 11.32 -19.50 40.41
N SER A 210 12.42 -18.86 40.01
CA SER A 210 12.42 -17.44 39.62
C SER A 210 12.31 -17.23 38.10
N TYR A 211 12.19 -18.30 37.32
CA TYR A 211 12.15 -18.21 35.86
C TYR A 211 10.75 -17.84 35.40
N ASN A 212 10.63 -16.73 34.68
CA ASN A 212 9.36 -16.32 34.10
C ASN A 212 9.60 -15.75 32.71
N PHE A 213 9.53 -16.61 31.69
CA PHE A 213 9.74 -16.22 30.30
C PHE A 213 8.52 -15.56 29.65
N SER A 214 7.55 -15.08 30.44
CA SER A 214 6.50 -14.20 29.93
C SER A 214 7.17 -12.96 29.33
N HIS A 215 6.79 -12.60 28.12
CA HIS A 215 7.44 -11.52 27.40
C HIS A 215 6.49 -10.80 26.47
N ARG A 216 6.83 -9.55 26.18
CA ARG A 216 6.17 -8.71 25.22
C ARG A 216 7.20 -8.18 24.23
N ILE A 217 6.92 -8.31 22.95
CA ILE A 217 7.75 -7.77 21.87
C ILE A 217 7.15 -6.42 21.53
N ASP A 218 7.77 -5.35 22.02
CA ASP A 218 7.31 -3.99 21.77
C ASP A 218 7.66 -3.58 20.33
N HIS A 219 8.87 -3.93 19.87
CA HIS A 219 9.29 -3.75 18.48
C HIS A 219 10.37 -4.76 18.05
N LEU A 220 10.23 -5.33 16.85
CA LEU A 220 11.27 -6.13 16.20
C LEU A 220 11.34 -5.81 14.71
N SER A 221 12.49 -5.35 14.24
CA SER A 221 12.70 -5.08 12.81
C SER A 221 14.12 -5.40 12.35
N PHE A 222 14.26 -5.55 11.04
CA PHE A 222 15.51 -5.92 10.38
C PHE A 222 15.86 -4.85 9.32
N GLY A 223 17.10 -4.36 9.34
CA GLY A 223 17.59 -3.29 8.47
C GLY A 223 17.32 -1.88 9.01
N GLU A 224 17.21 -0.93 8.09
CA GLU A 224 16.95 0.47 8.41
C GLU A 224 15.50 0.68 8.88
N LEU A 225 15.33 1.53 9.88
CA LEU A 225 14.04 1.80 10.51
C LEU A 225 13.26 2.80 9.65
N ILE A 226 12.13 2.37 9.10
CA ILE A 226 11.26 3.21 8.28
C ILE A 226 9.97 3.48 9.05
N PRO A 227 9.58 4.75 9.26
CA PRO A 227 8.35 5.08 9.97
C PRO A 227 7.13 4.56 9.20
N GLY A 228 6.16 4.01 9.93
CA GLY A 228 4.90 3.54 9.35
C GLY A 228 4.89 2.06 8.92
N ILE A 229 6.00 1.35 9.00
CA ILE A 229 6.00 -0.12 8.85
C ILE A 229 5.58 -0.75 10.19
N ILE A 230 4.59 -1.63 10.15
CA ILE A 230 4.16 -2.45 11.30
C ILE A 230 4.66 -3.87 11.04
N ASN A 231 5.52 -4.38 11.93
CA ASN A 231 6.08 -5.73 11.78
C ASN A 231 5.17 -6.79 12.40
N PRO A 232 5.24 -8.06 11.94
CA PRO A 232 4.39 -9.14 12.46
C PRO A 232 4.56 -9.50 13.94
N LEU A 233 5.63 -9.06 14.62
CA LEU A 233 5.82 -9.33 16.05
C LEU A 233 5.61 -8.10 16.93
N ASP A 234 5.36 -6.93 16.34
CA ASP A 234 5.19 -5.69 17.10
C ASP A 234 3.92 -5.77 17.97
N GLY A 235 4.01 -5.40 19.25
CA GLY A 235 2.91 -5.43 20.22
C GLY A 235 2.40 -6.81 20.64
N THR A 236 3.12 -7.88 20.27
CA THR A 236 2.76 -9.25 20.66
C THR A 236 3.16 -9.54 22.10
N GLU A 237 2.36 -10.33 22.81
CA GLU A 237 2.58 -10.69 24.21
C GLU A 237 2.31 -12.18 24.42
N LYS A 238 3.21 -12.85 25.15
CA LYS A 238 3.10 -14.26 25.52
C LYS A 238 3.30 -14.40 27.02
N ILE A 239 2.38 -15.12 27.64
CA ILE A 239 2.43 -15.44 29.08
C ILE A 239 2.89 -16.89 29.24
N ALA A 240 3.95 -17.11 30.02
CA ALA A 240 4.45 -18.44 30.32
C ALA A 240 3.56 -19.10 31.38
N SER A 241 3.07 -20.31 31.08
CA SER A 241 2.32 -21.13 32.05
C SER A 241 3.22 -21.87 33.04
N ASP A 242 4.48 -22.11 32.67
CA ASP A 242 5.47 -22.84 33.47
C ASP A 242 6.80 -22.08 33.49
N HIS A 243 7.56 -22.23 34.57
CA HIS A 243 8.88 -21.61 34.76
C HIS A 243 9.90 -22.08 33.71
N ASN A 244 9.76 -23.33 33.24
CA ASN A 244 10.64 -23.94 32.23
C ASN A 244 10.04 -23.91 30.82
N GLN A 245 9.29 -22.85 30.49
CA GLN A 245 8.75 -22.66 29.14
C GLN A 245 9.85 -22.28 28.13
N MET A 246 9.75 -22.83 26.92
CA MET A 246 10.54 -22.45 25.76
C MET A 246 9.63 -21.84 24.69
N PHE A 247 9.94 -20.62 24.27
CA PHE A 247 9.31 -19.95 23.13
C PHE A 247 10.29 -19.91 21.95
N GLN A 248 9.85 -20.34 20.79
CA GLN A 248 10.64 -20.35 19.56
C GLN A 248 9.90 -19.60 18.46
N TYR A 249 10.55 -18.58 17.91
CA TYR A 249 10.12 -17.82 16.75
C TYR A 249 11.02 -18.19 15.57
N PHE A 250 10.42 -18.75 14.53
CA PHE A 250 11.09 -19.02 13.26
C PHE A 250 10.78 -17.87 12.32
N ILE A 251 11.78 -17.03 12.06
CA ILE A 251 11.67 -15.80 11.30
C ILE A 251 12.33 -16.01 9.94
N THR A 252 11.62 -15.72 8.86
CA THR A 252 12.20 -15.68 7.51
C THR A 252 12.27 -14.23 7.06
N VAL A 253 13.49 -13.71 6.95
CA VAL A 253 13.81 -12.33 6.62
C VAL A 253 13.97 -12.20 5.10
N VAL A 254 13.27 -11.24 4.50
CA VAL A 254 13.26 -10.95 3.06
C VAL A 254 13.83 -9.54 2.85
N PRO A 255 15.03 -9.41 2.24
CA PRO A 255 15.60 -8.11 1.90
C PRO A 255 14.66 -7.30 1.01
N THR A 256 14.44 -6.03 1.36
CA THR A 256 13.54 -5.13 0.66
C THR A 256 14.21 -3.78 0.39
N LYS A 257 14.38 -3.43 -0.89
CA LYS A 257 14.89 -2.12 -1.29
C LYS A 257 13.72 -1.18 -1.55
N LEU A 258 13.62 -0.11 -0.78
CA LEU A 258 12.58 0.89 -0.95
C LEU A 258 13.16 2.09 -1.71
N HIS A 259 12.57 2.39 -2.86
CA HIS A 259 12.89 3.57 -3.67
C HIS A 259 11.62 4.39 -3.90
N THR A 260 11.38 5.34 -3.00
CA THR A 260 10.27 6.28 -3.02
C THR A 260 10.79 7.68 -3.38
N TYR A 261 9.93 8.61 -3.83
CA TYR A 261 10.37 9.97 -4.18
C TYR A 261 11.10 10.71 -3.03
N LYS A 262 10.80 10.37 -1.78
CA LYS A 262 11.37 11.03 -0.58
C LYS A 262 12.46 10.24 0.14
N ILE A 263 12.41 8.91 0.07
CA ILE A 263 13.20 8.01 0.92
C ILE A 263 13.72 6.88 0.04
N SER A 264 15.03 6.64 0.12
CA SER A 264 15.68 5.45 -0.40
C SER A 264 16.33 4.73 0.77
N ALA A 265 15.85 3.54 1.10
CA ALA A 265 16.28 2.80 2.29
C ALA A 265 16.32 1.30 2.03
N GLU A 266 17.24 0.61 2.68
CA GLU A 266 17.34 -0.85 2.66
C GLU A 266 16.72 -1.40 3.95
N THR A 267 15.51 -1.92 3.83
CA THR A 267 14.77 -2.52 4.94
C THR A 267 14.58 -4.01 4.69
N HIS A 268 14.07 -4.73 5.68
CA HIS A 268 13.76 -6.14 5.50
C HIS A 268 12.37 -6.41 6.05
N GLN A 269 11.57 -7.07 5.23
CA GLN A 269 10.30 -7.63 5.66
C GLN A 269 10.57 -9.00 6.25
N PHE A 270 9.69 -9.50 7.10
CA PHE A 270 9.81 -10.86 7.58
C PHE A 270 8.45 -11.51 7.79
N SER A 271 8.47 -12.83 7.81
CA SER A 271 7.35 -13.65 8.27
C SER A 271 7.79 -14.44 9.49
N VAL A 272 6.84 -14.80 10.35
CA VAL A 272 7.12 -15.52 11.60
C VAL A 272 6.24 -16.74 11.75
N THR A 273 6.81 -17.82 12.27
CA THR A 273 6.08 -18.99 12.78
C THR A 273 6.48 -19.21 14.23
N GLU A 274 5.49 -19.41 15.10
CA GLU A 274 5.70 -19.53 16.55
C GLU A 274 5.54 -20.98 17.00
N ARG A 275 6.38 -21.38 17.96
CA ARG A 275 6.27 -22.67 18.65
C ARG A 275 6.57 -22.49 20.12
N GLU A 276 5.71 -23.01 20.97
CA GLU A 276 5.89 -23.02 22.42
C GLU A 276 5.92 -24.45 22.95
N ARG A 277 6.76 -24.72 23.96
CA ARG A 277 6.79 -26.02 24.65
C ARG A 277 7.32 -25.87 26.07
N VAL A 278 6.84 -26.71 26.98
CA VAL A 278 7.40 -26.84 28.33
C VAL A 278 8.59 -27.81 28.30
N ILE A 279 9.69 -27.45 28.96
CA ILE A 279 10.85 -28.31 29.14
C ILE A 279 10.69 -29.12 30.43
N ASN A 280 10.73 -30.44 30.29
CA ASN A 280 10.64 -31.37 31.43
C ASN A 280 11.59 -32.54 31.20
N HIS A 281 12.75 -32.47 31.84
CA HIS A 281 13.81 -33.47 31.73
C HIS A 281 13.37 -34.85 32.24
N ALA A 282 12.44 -34.91 33.21
CA ALA A 282 11.92 -36.17 33.76
C ALA A 282 10.93 -36.86 32.80
N ALA A 283 10.21 -36.09 31.98
CA ALA A 283 9.29 -36.59 30.96
C ALA A 283 9.95 -36.80 29.58
N GLY A 284 11.28 -36.72 29.50
CA GLY A 284 12.04 -36.87 28.24
C GLY A 284 12.04 -35.63 27.34
N SER A 285 11.50 -34.49 27.79
CA SER A 285 11.57 -33.21 27.09
C SER A 285 12.86 -32.48 27.45
N HIS A 286 13.93 -32.77 26.69
CA HIS A 286 15.22 -32.08 26.82
C HIS A 286 15.23 -30.76 26.06
N GLY A 287 15.94 -29.77 26.61
CA GLY A 287 16.10 -28.45 25.99
C GLY A 287 16.48 -27.39 27.01
N VAL A 288 16.67 -26.16 26.52
CA VAL A 288 16.97 -24.99 27.34
C VAL A 288 15.75 -24.09 27.36
N SER A 289 15.21 -23.78 28.54
CA SER A 289 14.10 -22.82 28.65
C SER A 289 14.56 -21.40 28.30
N GLY A 290 13.69 -20.63 27.65
CA GLY A 290 14.07 -19.33 27.12
C GLY A 290 13.26 -18.89 25.92
N ILE A 291 13.61 -17.72 25.41
CA ILE A 291 13.01 -17.12 24.22
C ILE A 291 14.05 -17.20 23.10
N PHE A 292 13.70 -17.85 21.99
CA PHE A 292 14.60 -18.08 20.87
C PHE A 292 14.00 -17.51 19.59
N MET A 293 14.72 -16.61 18.94
CA MET A 293 14.40 -16.01 17.65
C MET A 293 15.40 -16.51 16.62
N LYS A 294 15.00 -17.58 15.94
CA LYS A 294 15.77 -18.19 14.87
C LYS A 294 15.41 -17.49 13.57
N TYR A 295 16.34 -16.75 13.00
CA TYR A 295 16.11 -16.03 11.76
C TYR A 295 16.92 -16.65 10.63
N ASP A 296 16.30 -16.73 9.46
CA ASP A 296 16.92 -17.17 8.21
C ASP A 296 16.68 -16.12 7.13
N ILE A 297 17.61 -15.98 6.19
CA ILE A 297 17.58 -14.92 5.17
C ILE A 297 17.19 -15.55 3.83
N SER A 298 16.12 -15.02 3.24
CA SER A 298 15.65 -15.43 1.91
C SER A 298 16.63 -15.03 0.82
N SER A 299 16.80 -15.90 -0.18
CA SER A 299 17.56 -15.58 -1.40
C SER A 299 16.83 -14.63 -2.36
N LEU A 300 15.54 -14.41 -2.11
CA LEU A 300 14.71 -13.48 -2.86
C LEU A 300 14.72 -12.11 -2.19
N MET A 301 14.95 -11.08 -2.99
CA MET A 301 14.87 -9.67 -2.61
C MET A 301 13.66 -9.03 -3.30
N VAL A 302 13.02 -8.10 -2.62
CA VAL A 302 11.91 -7.31 -3.16
C VAL A 302 12.35 -5.87 -3.36
N THR A 303 12.26 -5.36 -4.58
CA THR A 303 12.47 -3.95 -4.89
C THR A 303 11.12 -3.27 -5.00
N VAL A 304 10.86 -2.29 -4.13
CA VAL A 304 9.63 -1.51 -4.08
C VAL A 304 9.91 -0.12 -4.63
N THR A 305 9.34 0.19 -5.79
CA THR A 305 9.49 1.48 -6.46
C THR A 305 8.17 2.23 -6.48
N GLU A 306 8.20 3.53 -6.18
CA GLU A 306 7.05 4.41 -6.38
C GLU A 306 7.01 4.88 -7.83
N GLU A 307 6.00 4.44 -8.59
CA GLU A 307 5.79 4.83 -9.99
C GLU A 307 4.58 5.77 -10.14
N HIS A 308 4.70 6.64 -11.15
CA HIS A 308 3.62 7.50 -11.63
C HIS A 308 3.28 7.16 -13.08
N MET A 309 2.07 7.50 -13.50
CA MET A 309 1.69 7.37 -14.91
C MET A 309 2.51 8.32 -15.78
N PRO A 310 3.17 7.83 -16.84
CA PRO A 310 3.90 8.70 -17.75
C PRO A 310 2.95 9.63 -18.50
N PHE A 311 3.38 10.87 -18.72
CA PHE A 311 2.58 11.93 -19.33
C PHE A 311 1.95 11.53 -20.68
N TRP A 312 2.70 10.82 -21.54
CA TRP A 312 2.20 10.40 -22.84
C TRP A 312 1.07 9.37 -22.74
N GLN A 313 1.15 8.47 -21.77
CA GLN A 313 0.09 7.49 -21.53
C GLN A 313 -1.18 8.17 -21.03
N PHE A 314 -1.06 9.18 -20.17
CA PHE A 314 -2.19 10.01 -19.75
C PHE A 314 -2.85 10.73 -20.93
N LEU A 315 -2.05 11.34 -21.83
CA LEU A 315 -2.59 12.03 -23.01
C LEU A 315 -3.36 11.08 -23.94
N VAL A 316 -2.80 9.90 -24.21
CA VAL A 316 -3.48 8.88 -25.03
C VAL A 316 -4.80 8.45 -24.40
N ARG A 317 -4.83 8.25 -23.07
CA ARG A 317 -6.05 7.90 -22.33
C ARG A 317 -7.08 9.03 -22.39
N LEU A 318 -6.67 10.28 -22.24
CA LEU A 318 -7.55 11.45 -22.34
C LEU A 318 -8.20 11.56 -23.74
N CYS A 319 -7.40 11.42 -24.80
CA CYS A 319 -7.90 11.39 -26.18
C CYS A 319 -8.88 10.22 -26.38
N GLY A 320 -8.60 9.05 -25.81
CA GLY A 320 -9.48 7.89 -25.83
C GLY A 320 -10.84 8.14 -25.16
N ILE A 321 -10.87 8.82 -24.01
CA ILE A 321 -12.11 9.18 -23.31
C ILE A 321 -12.97 10.13 -24.16
N ILE A 322 -12.36 11.20 -24.68
CA ILE A 322 -13.08 12.21 -25.47
C ILE A 322 -13.59 11.61 -26.77
N GLY A 323 -12.73 10.90 -27.51
CA GLY A 323 -13.10 10.25 -28.77
C GLY A 323 -14.11 9.12 -28.59
N GLY A 324 -13.94 8.31 -27.53
CA GLY A 324 -14.83 7.20 -27.20
C GLY A 324 -16.25 7.67 -26.87
N ILE A 325 -16.40 8.72 -26.07
CA ILE A 325 -17.74 9.27 -25.75
C ILE A 325 -18.37 9.90 -26.99
N PHE A 326 -17.61 10.63 -27.80
CA PHE A 326 -18.16 11.25 -29.01
C PHE A 326 -18.68 10.20 -30.02
N SER A 327 -17.91 9.13 -30.24
CA SER A 327 -18.30 8.02 -31.12
C SER A 327 -19.52 7.26 -30.58
N THR A 328 -19.50 6.88 -29.30
CA THR A 328 -20.59 6.11 -28.69
C THR A 328 -21.88 6.91 -28.61
N THR A 329 -21.83 8.21 -28.32
CA THR A 329 -23.02 9.08 -28.29
C THR A 329 -23.72 9.13 -29.64
N GLY A 330 -22.97 9.20 -30.74
CA GLY A 330 -23.52 9.16 -32.10
C GLY A 330 -24.22 7.85 -32.41
N ILE A 331 -23.59 6.73 -32.05
CA ILE A 331 -24.17 5.38 -32.23
C ILE A 331 -25.42 5.21 -31.36
N LEU A 332 -25.37 5.62 -30.08
CA LEU A 332 -26.49 5.48 -29.15
C LEU A 332 -27.70 6.32 -29.58
N HIS A 333 -27.45 7.53 -30.08
CA HIS A 333 -28.50 8.39 -30.61
C HIS A 333 -29.14 7.79 -31.87
N GLY A 334 -28.32 7.26 -32.79
CA GLY A 334 -28.82 6.57 -33.99
C GLY A 334 -29.63 5.32 -33.66
N PHE A 335 -29.12 4.49 -32.73
CA PHE A 335 -29.81 3.29 -32.26
C PHE A 335 -31.11 3.64 -31.50
N GLY A 336 -31.09 4.65 -30.64
CA GLY A 336 -32.27 5.12 -29.92
C GLY A 336 -33.37 5.60 -30.86
N ARG A 337 -33.01 6.30 -31.95
CA ARG A 337 -33.95 6.70 -32.99
C ARG A 337 -34.52 5.51 -33.75
N PHE A 338 -33.67 4.55 -34.15
CA PHE A 338 -34.11 3.32 -34.81
C PHE A 338 -35.09 2.51 -33.93
N VAL A 339 -34.77 2.35 -32.64
CA VAL A 339 -35.66 1.67 -31.68
C VAL A 339 -36.95 2.44 -31.48
N ALA A 340 -36.89 3.76 -31.35
CA ALA A 340 -38.09 4.60 -31.23
C ALA A 340 -38.98 4.47 -32.49
N GLU A 341 -38.39 4.48 -33.69
CA GLU A 341 -39.12 4.30 -34.95
C GLU A 341 -39.72 2.89 -35.06
N VAL A 342 -38.98 1.83 -34.71
CA VAL A 342 -39.50 0.45 -34.73
C VAL A 342 -40.62 0.26 -33.71
N ILE A 343 -40.50 0.82 -32.51
CA ILE A 343 -41.54 0.73 -31.47
C ILE A 343 -42.75 1.60 -31.84
N PHE A 344 -42.58 2.85 -32.29
CA PHE A 344 -43.69 3.69 -32.74
C PHE A 344 -44.39 3.12 -33.98
N CYS A 345 -43.65 2.56 -34.94
CA CYS A 345 -44.22 1.90 -36.11
C CYS A 345 -44.89 0.56 -35.76
N ARG A 346 -44.40 -0.19 -34.75
CA ARG A 346 -45.08 -1.41 -34.29
C ARG A 346 -46.29 -1.14 -33.38
N PHE A 347 -46.33 -0.03 -32.65
CA PHE A 347 -47.39 0.26 -31.67
C PHE A 347 -48.45 1.30 -32.11
N ARG A 348 -48.28 2.02 -33.23
CA ARG A 348 -49.35 2.88 -33.78
C ARG A 348 -49.74 2.50 -35.21
N LEU A 349 -50.87 1.78 -35.33
CA LEU A 349 -51.80 1.98 -36.43
C LEU A 349 -52.33 3.42 -36.40
N GLY A 350 -52.33 4.10 -37.55
CA GLY A 350 -53.24 5.21 -37.83
C GLY A 350 -52.73 6.60 -37.44
N SER A 351 -52.09 7.27 -38.39
CA SER A 351 -52.58 8.53 -39.02
C SER A 351 -51.40 9.35 -39.52
N TYR A 352 -50.88 8.99 -40.70
CA TYR A 352 -50.00 9.85 -41.47
C TYR A 352 -50.89 10.70 -42.39
N ARG A 353 -51.19 11.94 -41.98
CA ARG A 353 -51.79 12.92 -42.91
C ARG A 353 -50.65 13.47 -43.75
N SER A 354 -50.54 12.95 -44.98
CA SER A 354 -49.64 13.50 -46.00
C SER A 354 -50.13 14.89 -46.38
N THR A 355 -49.34 15.92 -46.10
CA THR A 355 -49.57 17.26 -46.65
C THR A 355 -48.92 17.29 -48.03
N SER A 356 -49.72 17.10 -49.07
CA SER A 356 -49.30 17.24 -50.47
C SER A 356 -49.03 18.71 -50.79
N VAL A 357 -47.80 19.02 -51.19
CA VAL A 357 -47.44 20.27 -51.86
C VAL A 357 -47.86 20.15 -53.34
N PRO A 358 -48.58 21.11 -53.95
CA PRO A 358 -48.97 21.02 -55.36
C PRO A 358 -47.77 21.33 -56.28
N LEU A 359 -47.52 20.44 -57.24
CA LEU A 359 -46.71 20.72 -58.43
C LEU A 359 -47.44 21.76 -59.31
N ALA A 360 -46.73 22.80 -59.72
CA ALA A 360 -47.14 23.66 -60.82
C ALA A 360 -46.34 23.26 -62.07
N ASP A 361 -47.02 22.63 -63.02
CA ASP A 361 -46.53 22.41 -64.38
C ASP A 361 -46.61 23.71 -65.19
N GLY A 362 -45.55 23.98 -65.97
CA GLY A 362 -45.48 25.07 -66.94
C GLY A 362 -44.59 24.66 -68.11
N HIS A 363 -45.20 23.97 -69.08
CA HIS A 363 -44.61 23.55 -70.35
C HIS A 363 -44.51 24.75 -71.33
N THR A 364 -43.36 24.92 -72.01
CA THR A 364 -43.21 25.27 -73.45
C THR A 364 -41.71 25.48 -73.75
N SER A 365 -41.02 24.54 -74.37
CA SER A 365 -40.83 24.32 -75.83
C SER A 365 -39.54 24.95 -76.39
N ASN A 366 -38.77 24.08 -77.05
CA ASN A 366 -38.09 24.26 -78.33
C ASN A 366 -36.56 24.42 -78.40
N HIS A 367 -36.00 23.38 -79.02
CA HIS A 367 -34.90 23.34 -79.99
C HIS A 367 -33.43 23.47 -79.52
N LEU A 368 -32.77 22.30 -79.54
CA LEU A 368 -31.36 22.11 -79.91
C LEU A 368 -31.12 22.53 -81.39
N PRO A 369 -29.88 22.87 -81.81
CA PRO A 369 -28.89 21.85 -82.14
C PRO A 369 -27.45 22.11 -81.61
N PRO A 370 -26.57 21.09 -81.66
CA PRO A 370 -25.23 21.08 -81.08
C PRO A 370 -24.18 21.54 -82.10
N ILE A 371 -22.92 21.78 -81.69
CA ILE A 371 -21.69 21.51 -82.49
C ILE A 371 -20.39 21.97 -81.77
N THR A 372 -19.49 20.98 -81.63
CA THR A 372 -18.01 20.95 -81.73
C THR A 372 -17.05 21.51 -80.68
N ASP A 373 -16.15 20.59 -80.28
CA ASP A 373 -14.71 20.72 -80.01
C ASP A 373 -13.98 21.83 -80.79
N ASN A 374 -13.04 22.55 -80.16
CA ASN A 374 -11.60 22.36 -80.45
C ASN A 374 -10.64 23.20 -79.55
N SER A 375 -9.54 22.53 -79.22
CA SER A 375 -8.13 22.97 -79.01
C SER A 375 -7.70 24.46 -78.98
N THR A 376 -6.73 24.70 -78.07
CA THR A 376 -5.52 25.55 -78.19
C THR A 376 -5.65 27.06 -78.43
N HIS A 377 -5.28 27.88 -77.43
CA HIS A 377 -3.96 28.52 -77.36
C HIS A 377 -3.69 29.07 -75.95
#